data_AF-A0A6N8R8T8-F1
#
_entry.id   AF-A0A6N8R8T8-F1
#
_cell.length_a   1.000
_cell.length_b   1.000
_cell.length_c   1.000
_cell.angle_alpha   90.00
_cell.angle_beta   90.00
_cell.angle_gamma   90.00
#
_symmetry.space_group_name_H-M   'P 1'
#
loop_
_entity.id
_entity.type
_entity.pdbx_description
1 polymer ?
#
loop_
_entity_poly.entity_id
_entity_poly.type
_entity_poly.pdbx_seq_one_letter_code
_entity_poly.pdbx_strand_id
1 'polypeptide(L)'
;SREEIDQANNVLQTVLHQLAKAQATRDLAKLDLERTVIRAPADGWVTNLNVYTGEFITRGSTAVALVKQNSFYVLAYMEETKLEGVRPGYRAEITPLGSNKVLKGTVDSVAAGVTNASSTRDDKGMATIDSNLEWVRLAQRVPVRIRLDNQQENIWPAGTTATVVVTGKQDRDESQDSFF
;
A
#
# COMPACT_ATOMS: atom_id res chain seq x y z
N SER A 1 -26.08 -1.44 -62.18
CA SER A 1 -25.97 -2.91 -62.03
C SER A 1 -25.93 -3.27 -60.53
N ARG A 2 -26.37 -4.46 -60.09
CA ARG A 2 -26.32 -4.85 -58.64
C ARG A 2 -24.91 -4.75 -58.06
N GLU A 3 -23.91 -5.07 -58.87
CA GLU A 3 -22.49 -4.97 -58.52
C GLU A 3 -22.04 -3.54 -58.18
N GLU A 4 -22.58 -2.51 -58.86
CA GLU A 4 -22.23 -1.12 -58.56
C GLU A 4 -22.76 -0.67 -57.19
N ILE A 5 -23.93 -1.19 -56.80
CA ILE A 5 -24.52 -0.94 -55.47
C ILE A 5 -23.68 -1.61 -54.38
N ASP A 6 -23.26 -2.85 -54.60
CA ASP A 6 -22.40 -3.58 -53.66
C ASP A 6 -21.02 -2.92 -53.53
N GLN A 7 -20.44 -2.44 -54.64
CA GLN A 7 -19.22 -1.66 -54.63
C GLN A 7 -19.38 -0.34 -53.85
N ALA A 8 -20.45 0.41 -54.09
CA ALA A 8 -20.74 1.65 -53.37
C ALA A 8 -20.92 1.41 -51.85
N ASN A 9 -21.59 0.33 -51.46
CA ASN A 9 -21.76 -0.05 -50.06
C ASN A 9 -20.42 -0.41 -49.39
N ASN A 10 -19.55 -1.16 -50.06
CA ASN A 10 -18.23 -1.49 -49.55
C ASN A 10 -17.34 -0.24 -49.40
N VAL A 11 -17.42 0.70 -50.34
CA VAL A 11 -16.72 1.99 -50.25
C VAL A 11 -17.25 2.80 -49.07
N LEU A 12 -18.57 2.87 -48.90
CA LEU A 12 -19.19 3.55 -47.76
C LEU A 12 -18.70 2.96 -46.42
N GLN A 13 -18.71 1.63 -46.28
CA GLN A 13 -18.19 0.97 -45.07
C GLN A 13 -16.71 1.28 -44.82
N THR A 14 -15.90 1.25 -45.88
CA THR A 14 -14.46 1.59 -45.79
C THR A 14 -14.26 3.03 -45.31
N VAL A 15 -15.01 3.99 -45.86
CA VAL A 15 -14.95 5.40 -45.46
C VAL A 15 -15.43 5.57 -44.01
N LEU A 16 -16.48 4.86 -43.59
CA LEU A 16 -16.95 4.88 -42.20
C LEU A 16 -15.90 4.33 -41.24
N HIS A 17 -15.20 3.25 -41.60
CA HIS A 17 -14.10 2.72 -40.79
C HIS A 17 -12.90 3.68 -40.73
N GLN A 18 -12.56 4.33 -41.85
CA GLN A 18 -11.51 5.36 -41.87
C GLN A 18 -11.88 6.57 -41.01
N LEU A 19 -13.14 7.02 -41.07
CA LEU A 19 -13.68 8.08 -40.22
C LEU A 19 -13.58 7.68 -38.74
N ALA A 20 -14.05 6.49 -38.38
CA ALA A 20 -13.98 5.99 -37.01
C ALA A 20 -12.53 5.90 -36.50
N LYS A 21 -11.60 5.43 -37.35
CA LYS A 21 -10.17 5.42 -37.04
C LYS A 21 -9.62 6.83 -36.82
N ALA A 22 -9.95 7.79 -37.68
CA ALA A 22 -9.51 9.17 -37.55
C ALA A 22 -10.07 9.84 -36.27
N GLN A 23 -11.33 9.55 -35.93
CA GLN A 23 -11.95 9.99 -34.68
C GLN A 23 -11.24 9.40 -33.46
N ALA A 24 -10.96 8.10 -33.46
CA ALA A 24 -10.22 7.45 -32.37
C ALA A 24 -8.81 8.04 -32.18
N THR A 25 -8.09 8.32 -33.27
CA THR A 25 -6.77 8.97 -33.21
C THR A 25 -6.86 10.39 -32.62
N ARG A 26 -7.88 11.16 -33.02
CA ARG A 26 -8.13 12.50 -32.45
C ARG A 26 -8.42 12.42 -30.95
N ASP A 27 -9.26 11.48 -30.54
CA ASP A 27 -9.66 11.34 -29.14
C ASP A 27 -8.49 10.85 -28.28
N LEU A 28 -7.63 9.99 -28.83
CA LEU A 28 -6.37 9.60 -28.19
C LEU A 28 -5.43 10.80 -28.01
N ALA A 29 -5.24 11.62 -29.05
CA ALA A 29 -4.40 12.82 -28.96
C ALA A 29 -4.94 13.83 -27.95
N LYS A 30 -6.28 13.96 -27.85
CA LYS A 30 -6.91 14.80 -26.84
C LYS A 30 -6.65 14.28 -25.43
N LEU A 31 -6.76 12.97 -25.22
CA LEU A 31 -6.48 12.34 -23.92
C LEU A 31 -5.00 12.46 -23.54
N ASP A 32 -4.08 12.31 -24.50
CA ASP A 32 -2.65 12.49 -24.26
C ASP A 32 -2.32 13.95 -23.88
N LEU A 33 -2.97 14.94 -24.50
CA LEU A 33 -2.87 16.34 -24.10
C LEU A 33 -3.38 16.57 -22.67
N GLU A 34 -4.54 16.02 -22.32
CA GLU A 34 -5.09 16.13 -20.96
C GLU A 34 -4.16 15.48 -19.91
N ARG A 35 -3.50 14.37 -20.27
CA ARG A 35 -2.53 13.65 -19.42
C ARG A 35 -1.19 14.38 -19.24
N THR A 36 -0.93 15.47 -19.97
CA THR A 36 0.27 16.30 -19.73
C THR A 36 0.17 17.07 -18.41
N VAL A 37 -1.05 17.32 -17.93
CA VAL A 37 -1.28 18.00 -16.64
C VAL A 37 -1.47 16.95 -15.55
N ILE A 38 -0.39 16.70 -14.79
CA ILE A 38 -0.44 15.77 -13.67
C ILE A 38 -1.08 16.46 -12.46
N ARG A 39 -2.16 15.88 -11.95
CA ARG A 39 -2.88 16.34 -10.75
C ARG A 39 -2.72 15.34 -9.62
N ALA A 40 -2.75 15.81 -8.38
CA ALA A 40 -2.75 14.94 -7.21
C ALA A 40 -4.05 14.10 -7.19
N PRO A 41 -3.98 12.76 -7.01
CA PRO A 41 -5.17 11.92 -6.94
C PRO A 41 -5.93 12.01 -5.61
N ALA A 42 -5.31 12.58 -4.58
CA ALA A 42 -5.91 12.77 -3.25
C ALA A 42 -5.19 13.90 -2.50
N ASP A 43 -5.82 14.41 -1.45
CA ASP A 43 -5.19 15.34 -0.51
C ASP A 43 -4.07 14.63 0.28
N GLY A 44 -2.96 15.32 0.50
CA GLY A 44 -1.74 14.69 0.99
C GLY A 44 -0.56 15.64 1.10
N TRP A 45 0.57 15.08 1.51
CA TRP A 45 1.87 15.76 1.51
C TRP A 45 2.74 15.20 0.39
N VAL A 46 3.31 16.09 -0.43
CA VAL A 46 4.29 15.70 -1.44
C VAL A 46 5.63 15.41 -0.75
N THR A 47 6.15 14.21 -0.96
CA THR A 47 7.48 13.81 -0.52
C THR A 47 8.37 13.55 -1.73
N ASN A 48 9.67 13.81 -1.58
CA ASN A 48 10.68 13.45 -2.58
C ASN A 48 10.37 13.99 -4.00
N LEU A 49 10.08 15.30 -4.11
CA LEU A 49 9.88 15.97 -5.39
C LEU A 49 11.23 16.12 -6.10
N ASN A 50 11.53 15.19 -7.00
CA ASN A 50 12.77 15.17 -7.78
C ASN A 50 12.49 15.54 -9.23
N VAL A 51 11.90 16.71 -9.45
CA VAL A 51 11.60 17.24 -10.78
C VAL A 51 12.06 18.67 -10.86
N TYR A 52 12.86 18.97 -11.87
CA TYR A 52 13.29 20.32 -12.19
C TYR A 52 12.56 20.86 -13.42
N THR A 53 12.44 22.19 -13.48
CA THR A 53 11.85 22.83 -14.66
C THR A 53 12.72 22.56 -15.88
N GLY A 54 12.11 22.08 -16.98
CA GLY A 54 12.82 21.71 -18.20
C GLY A 54 13.33 20.27 -18.25
N GLU A 55 13.13 19.49 -17.18
CA GLU A 55 13.46 18.08 -17.16
C GLU A 55 12.49 17.25 -18.02
N PHE A 56 13.02 16.34 -18.82
CA PHE A 56 12.22 15.45 -19.67
C PHE A 56 11.79 14.21 -18.87
N ILE A 57 10.49 14.00 -18.74
CA ILE A 57 9.92 12.88 -17.98
C ILE A 57 9.31 11.86 -18.95
N THR A 58 9.75 10.61 -18.84
CA THR A 58 9.23 9.50 -19.63
C THR A 58 7.94 8.93 -19.02
N ARG A 59 6.99 8.51 -19.85
CA ARG A 59 5.77 7.81 -19.38
C ARG A 59 6.15 6.62 -18.50
N GLY A 60 5.61 6.58 -17.28
CA GLY A 60 5.83 5.51 -16.31
C GLY A 60 6.98 5.73 -15.33
N SER A 61 7.75 6.83 -15.43
CA SER A 61 8.71 7.17 -14.39
C SER A 61 8.02 7.78 -13.16
N THR A 62 8.57 7.49 -11.98
CA THR A 62 8.10 8.08 -10.72
C THR A 62 8.77 9.42 -10.52
N ALA A 63 8.02 10.51 -10.72
CA ALA A 63 8.52 11.87 -10.61
C ALA A 63 8.30 12.47 -9.19
N VAL A 64 7.21 12.08 -8.53
CA VAL A 64 6.76 12.64 -7.26
C VAL A 64 6.19 11.53 -6.40
N ALA A 65 6.48 11.52 -5.10
CA ALA A 65 5.76 10.69 -4.13
C ALA A 65 4.72 11.52 -3.38
N LEU A 66 3.53 10.97 -3.19
CA LEU A 66 2.44 11.62 -2.44
C LEU A 66 2.06 10.72 -1.27
N VAL A 67 2.17 11.26 -0.06
CA VAL A 67 1.68 10.63 1.17
C VAL A 67 0.26 11.14 1.41
N LYS A 68 -0.73 10.25 1.22
CA LYS A 68 -2.15 10.58 1.37
C LYS A 68 -2.49 10.96 2.83
N GLN A 69 -3.31 12.00 3.00
CA GLN A 69 -3.88 12.37 4.29
C GLN A 69 -4.84 11.28 4.80
N ASN A 70 -4.98 11.16 6.12
CA ASN A 70 -5.89 10.23 6.79
C ASN A 70 -5.68 8.74 6.45
N SER A 71 -4.49 8.37 5.94
CA SER A 71 -4.13 6.99 5.62
C SER A 71 -2.96 6.46 6.45
N PHE A 72 -2.57 7.11 7.54
CA PHE A 72 -1.48 6.61 8.38
C PHE A 72 -1.94 5.38 9.17
N TYR A 73 -1.06 4.40 9.24
CA TYR A 73 -1.21 3.19 10.03
C TYR A 73 0.15 2.82 10.61
N VAL A 74 0.13 2.05 11.69
CA VAL A 74 1.35 1.52 12.31
C VAL A 74 1.48 0.05 11.92
N LEU A 75 2.67 -0.34 11.48
CA LEU A 75 3.04 -1.74 11.29
C LEU A 75 3.92 -2.17 12.46
N ALA A 76 3.37 -3.02 13.33
CA ALA A 76 4.09 -3.60 14.45
C ALA A 76 4.58 -5.00 14.07
N TYR A 77 5.89 -5.21 14.07
CA TYR A 77 6.50 -6.51 13.80
C TYR A 77 6.62 -7.32 15.10
N MET A 78 5.60 -8.11 15.38
CA MET A 78 5.44 -8.85 16.64
C MET A 78 6.10 -10.24 16.53
N GLU A 79 6.61 -10.75 17.65
CA GLU A 79 7.09 -12.14 17.70
C GLU A 79 5.91 -13.10 17.56
N GLU A 80 6.07 -14.13 16.72
CA GLU A 80 5.07 -15.18 16.52
C GLU A 80 4.57 -15.79 17.84
N THR A 81 5.48 -16.01 18.79
CA THR A 81 5.17 -16.55 20.13
C THR A 81 4.28 -15.64 20.98
N LYS A 82 4.22 -14.34 20.68
CA LYS A 82 3.42 -13.34 21.40
C LYS A 82 2.10 -13.01 20.69
N LEU A 83 1.80 -13.66 19.56
CA LEU A 83 0.56 -13.39 18.81
C LEU A 83 -0.71 -13.89 19.48
N GLU A 84 -0.62 -14.84 20.42
CA GLU A 84 -1.80 -15.35 21.12
C GLU A 84 -2.61 -14.25 21.84
N GLY A 85 -1.91 -13.22 22.32
CA GLY A 85 -2.50 -12.03 22.94
C GLY A 85 -2.97 -10.95 21.96
N VAL A 86 -2.79 -11.12 20.65
CA VAL A 86 -3.11 -10.12 19.63
C VAL A 86 -4.29 -10.59 18.78
N ARG A 87 -5.39 -9.82 18.80
CA ARG A 87 -6.57 -10.11 17.99
C ARG A 87 -7.02 -8.86 17.24
N PRO A 88 -7.58 -9.01 16.02
CA PRO A 88 -8.30 -7.92 15.37
C PRO A 88 -9.36 -7.33 16.32
N GLY A 89 -9.41 -6.00 16.39
CA GLY A 89 -10.28 -5.25 17.30
C GLY A 89 -9.67 -4.94 18.67
N TYR A 90 -8.51 -5.48 19.03
CA TYR A 90 -7.85 -5.14 20.30
C TYR A 90 -7.28 -3.73 20.29
N ARG A 91 -7.18 -3.15 21.48
CA ARG A 91 -6.64 -1.83 21.74
C ARG A 91 -5.12 -1.87 21.82
N ALA A 92 -4.49 -0.84 21.27
CA ALA A 92 -3.04 -0.71 21.23
C ALA A 92 -2.62 0.72 21.57
N GLU A 93 -1.57 0.82 22.38
CA GLU A 93 -0.86 2.03 22.71
C GLU A 93 0.41 2.10 21.87
N ILE A 94 0.64 3.26 21.26
CA ILE A 94 1.75 3.51 20.35
C ILE A 94 2.51 4.72 20.88
N THR A 95 3.78 4.53 21.19
CA THR A 95 4.67 5.60 21.65
C THR A 95 5.74 5.83 20.60
N PRO A 96 5.65 6.91 19.79
CA PRO A 96 6.69 7.27 18.84
C PRO A 96 8.03 7.50 19.55
N LEU A 97 9.11 6.98 18.96
CA LEU A 97 10.46 7.10 19.51
C LEU A 97 10.84 8.58 19.66
N GLY A 98 11.36 8.94 20.84
CA GLY A 98 11.71 10.33 21.16
C GLY A 98 10.53 11.21 21.56
N SER A 99 9.33 10.63 21.74
CA SER A 99 8.18 11.33 22.31
C SER A 99 7.66 10.62 23.55
N ASN A 100 7.11 11.39 24.50
CA ASN A 100 6.41 10.86 25.67
C ASN A 100 4.89 10.78 25.45
N LYS A 101 4.43 10.96 24.21
CA LYS A 101 3.00 11.01 23.89
C LYS A 101 2.52 9.64 23.45
N VAL A 102 1.57 9.08 24.19
CA VAL A 102 0.94 7.81 23.83
C VAL A 102 -0.22 8.09 22.87
N LEU A 103 -0.13 7.48 21.70
CA LEU A 103 -1.21 7.44 20.71
C LEU A 103 -2.03 6.18 20.92
N LYS A 104 -3.34 6.30 20.72
CA LYS A 104 -4.27 5.18 20.82
C LYS A 104 -4.64 4.68 19.43
N GLY A 105 -4.76 3.37 19.30
CA GLY A 105 -5.16 2.70 18.08
C GLY A 105 -5.86 1.38 18.33
N THR A 106 -6.34 0.81 17.23
CA THR A 106 -7.01 -0.49 17.20
C THR A 106 -6.28 -1.42 16.24
N VAL A 107 -6.05 -2.66 16.64
CA VAL A 107 -5.53 -3.71 15.77
C VAL A 107 -6.54 -3.95 14.65
N ASP A 108 -6.15 -3.66 13.43
CA ASP A 108 -7.00 -3.81 12.24
C ASP A 108 -6.90 -5.24 11.72
N SER A 109 -5.67 -5.70 11.48
CA SER A 109 -5.42 -7.05 10.97
C SER A 109 -4.06 -7.59 11.41
N VAL A 110 -4.00 -8.90 11.54
CA VAL A 110 -2.76 -9.67 11.68
C VAL A 110 -2.51 -10.34 10.33
N ALA A 111 -1.30 -10.22 9.77
CA ALA A 111 -1.00 -10.82 8.48
C ALA A 111 -1.22 -12.34 8.50
N ALA A 112 -2.00 -12.85 7.55
CA ALA A 112 -2.37 -14.26 7.46
C ALA A 112 -1.25 -15.17 6.91
N GLY A 113 -0.12 -14.59 6.47
CA GLY A 113 1.02 -15.32 5.97
C GLY A 113 2.30 -14.53 6.15
N VAL A 114 3.34 -15.20 6.64
CA VAL A 114 4.72 -14.71 6.67
C VAL A 114 5.54 -15.68 5.83
N THR A 115 6.35 -15.15 4.92
CA THR A 115 7.23 -16.00 4.11
C THR A 115 8.32 -16.56 5.02
N ASN A 116 8.39 -17.88 5.11
CA ASN A 116 9.47 -18.52 5.84
C ASN A 116 10.78 -18.35 5.05
N ALA A 117 11.74 -17.61 5.60
CA ALA A 117 13.05 -17.40 4.98
C ALA A 117 13.94 -18.67 5.01
N SER A 118 13.59 -19.69 5.80
CA SER A 118 14.40 -20.91 5.97
C SER A 118 13.91 -22.14 5.19
N SER A 119 12.75 -22.07 4.51
CA SER A 119 12.26 -23.20 3.71
C SER A 119 12.25 -22.86 2.23
N THR A 120 13.26 -23.34 1.50
CA THR A 120 13.22 -23.38 0.03
C THR A 120 12.19 -24.42 -0.39
N ARG A 121 11.17 -24.02 -1.18
CA ARG A 121 10.27 -24.98 -1.85
C ARG A 121 10.97 -25.51 -3.10
N ASP A 122 10.97 -26.82 -3.30
CA ASP A 122 11.35 -27.39 -4.60
C ASP A 122 10.25 -27.07 -5.64
N ASP A 123 10.61 -27.05 -6.93
CA ASP A 123 9.80 -26.63 -8.08
C ASP A 123 8.49 -27.42 -8.25
N LYS A 124 8.33 -28.50 -7.49
CA LYS A 124 7.12 -29.37 -7.44
C LYS A 124 6.29 -29.24 -6.17
N GLY A 125 6.56 -28.27 -5.29
CA GLY A 125 5.78 -28.03 -4.08
C GLY A 125 5.89 -29.11 -3.00
N MET A 126 6.84 -30.04 -3.14
CA MET A 126 7.14 -31.05 -2.13
C MET A 126 8.19 -30.53 -1.15
N ALA A 127 8.03 -30.87 0.13
CA ALA A 127 9.01 -30.55 1.16
C ALA A 127 10.19 -31.51 1.05
N THR A 128 11.33 -31.03 0.55
CA THR A 128 12.62 -31.71 0.69
C THR A 128 13.17 -31.37 2.07
N ILE A 129 13.22 -32.37 2.96
CA ILE A 129 13.77 -32.22 4.30
C ILE A 129 15.28 -32.42 4.18
N ASP A 130 16.06 -31.34 4.24
CA ASP A 130 17.50 -31.46 4.48
C ASP A 130 17.71 -31.89 5.94
N SER A 131 18.51 -32.94 6.16
CA SER A 131 18.69 -33.58 7.46
C SER A 131 19.69 -32.80 8.34
N ASN A 132 19.56 -31.47 8.33
CA ASN A 132 20.34 -30.57 9.16
C ASN A 132 19.46 -30.19 10.35
N LEU A 133 19.66 -30.86 11.49
CA LEU A 133 18.93 -30.62 12.74
C LEU A 133 19.30 -29.24 13.32
N GLU A 134 18.73 -28.17 12.77
CA GLU A 134 18.62 -26.89 13.49
C GLU A 134 17.53 -27.02 14.56
N TRP A 135 17.90 -27.55 15.73
CA TRP A 135 17.01 -27.72 16.89
C TRP A 135 16.64 -26.39 17.57
N VAL A 136 17.28 -25.29 17.18
CA VAL A 136 16.94 -23.94 17.64
C VAL A 136 16.20 -23.20 16.54
N ARG A 137 14.91 -22.95 16.75
CA ARG A 137 14.09 -22.10 15.87
C ARG A 137 13.89 -20.73 16.52
N LEU A 138 14.19 -19.67 15.80
CA LEU A 138 13.87 -18.31 16.22
C LEU A 138 12.43 -17.97 15.83
N ALA A 139 11.73 -17.24 16.69
CA ALA A 139 10.38 -16.76 16.39
C ALA A 139 10.42 -15.78 15.22
N GLN A 140 9.49 -15.93 14.27
CA GLN A 140 9.38 -15.01 13.16
C GLN A 140 8.69 -13.71 13.58
N ARG A 141 8.97 -12.65 12.82
CA ARG A 141 8.34 -11.34 13.01
C ARG A 141 7.09 -11.26 12.11
N VAL A 142 5.93 -11.28 12.73
CA VAL A 142 4.64 -11.20 12.04
C VAL A 142 4.16 -9.75 12.03
N PRO A 143 3.92 -9.16 10.84
CA PRO A 143 3.42 -7.80 10.76
C PRO A 143 1.96 -7.73 11.21
N VAL A 144 1.70 -6.88 12.19
CA VAL A 144 0.38 -6.53 12.71
C VAL A 144 0.07 -5.09 12.32
N ARG A 145 -1.04 -4.89 11.62
CA ARG A 145 -1.49 -3.57 11.19
C ARG A 145 -2.39 -2.96 12.26
N ILE A 146 -2.08 -1.74 12.66
CA ILE A 146 -2.81 -1.00 13.68
C ILE A 146 -3.29 0.31 13.08
N ARG A 147 -4.60 0.53 13.19
CA ARG A 147 -5.27 1.76 12.79
C ARG A 147 -5.21 2.76 13.94
N LEU A 148 -4.72 3.97 13.68
CA LEU A 148 -4.73 5.06 14.65
C LEU A 148 -6.16 5.58 14.84
N ASP A 149 -6.56 5.88 16.08
CA ASP A 149 -7.90 6.42 16.34
C ASP A 149 -7.98 7.92 16.04
N ASN A 150 -6.91 8.65 16.37
CA ASN A 150 -6.79 10.06 16.05
C ASN A 150 -5.47 10.27 15.32
N GLN A 151 -5.58 10.57 14.02
CA GLN A 151 -4.44 10.98 13.22
C GLN A 151 -4.23 12.48 13.47
N GLN A 152 -3.55 12.81 14.57
CA GLN A 152 -3.13 14.19 14.81
C GLN A 152 -2.22 14.64 13.67
N GLU A 153 -2.25 15.94 13.40
CA GLU A 153 -1.51 16.61 12.32
C GLU A 153 -0.06 16.10 12.23
N ASN A 154 0.54 16.16 11.03
CA ASN A 154 1.83 15.58 10.58
C ASN A 154 3.06 15.92 11.47
N ILE A 155 3.02 15.59 12.75
CA ILE A 155 4.07 15.77 13.75
C ILE A 155 5.13 14.68 13.56
N TRP A 156 4.71 13.50 13.08
CA TRP A 156 5.60 12.39 12.79
C TRP A 156 5.55 12.04 11.30
N PRO A 157 6.67 12.16 10.57
CA PRO A 157 6.72 11.73 9.18
C PRO A 157 6.53 10.22 9.07
N ALA A 158 6.01 9.79 7.92
CA ALA A 158 5.95 8.37 7.55
C ALA A 158 7.34 7.73 7.71
N GLY A 159 7.41 6.60 8.42
CA GLY A 159 8.67 5.90 8.70
C GLY A 159 9.26 6.16 10.09
N THR A 160 8.59 6.98 10.92
CA THR A 160 8.96 7.14 12.33
C THR A 160 8.82 5.81 13.09
N THR A 161 9.87 5.41 13.79
CA THR A 161 9.87 4.21 14.65
C THR A 161 9.02 4.48 15.90
N ALA A 162 8.24 3.49 16.33
CA ALA A 162 7.43 3.57 17.53
C ALA A 162 7.44 2.25 18.30
N THR A 163 7.27 2.34 19.61
CA THR A 163 7.00 1.19 20.48
C THR A 163 5.50 0.96 20.52
N VAL A 164 5.08 -0.30 20.37
CA VAL A 164 3.67 -0.70 20.36
C VAL A 164 3.42 -1.68 21.49
N VAL A 165 2.38 -1.41 22.28
CA VAL A 165 1.89 -2.28 23.35
C VAL A 165 0.41 -2.57 23.10
N VAL A 166 0.06 -3.85 22.99
CA VAL A 166 -1.33 -4.28 22.84
C VAL A 166 -1.93 -4.48 24.23
N THR A 167 -2.95 -3.71 24.58
CA THR A 167 -3.56 -3.67 25.92
C THR A 167 -4.72 -4.66 26.07
N GLY A 168 -5.25 -5.20 24.96
CA GLY A 168 -6.30 -6.21 24.96
C GLY A 168 -7.66 -5.66 24.50
N LYS A 169 -8.75 -6.05 25.17
CA LYS A 169 -10.12 -5.65 24.76
C LYS A 169 -10.45 -4.19 25.05
N GLN A 170 -9.76 -3.56 25.98
CA GLN A 170 -9.99 -2.19 26.44
C GLN A 170 -8.67 -1.43 26.50
N ASP A 171 -8.75 -0.10 26.49
CA ASP A 171 -7.60 0.76 26.77
C ASP A 171 -7.07 0.46 28.17
N ARG A 172 -5.77 0.68 28.38
CA ARG A 172 -5.19 0.56 29.72
C ARG A 172 -5.81 1.60 30.63
N ASP A 173 -6.22 1.16 31.81
CA ASP A 173 -6.79 2.05 32.83
C ASP A 173 -5.63 2.73 33.57
N GLU A 174 -5.36 4.01 33.25
CA GLU A 174 -4.26 4.79 33.84
C GLU A 174 -4.41 4.94 35.37
N SER A 175 -5.60 4.69 35.92
CA SER A 175 -5.86 4.72 37.36
C SER A 175 -5.22 3.56 38.14
N GLN A 176 -4.81 2.48 37.48
CA GLN A 176 -4.15 1.34 38.13
C GLN A 176 -2.62 1.46 38.18
N ASP A 177 -2.02 2.41 37.47
CA ASP A 177 -0.56 2.61 37.44
C ASP A 177 -0.03 3.41 38.67
N SER A 178 -0.92 4.00 39.49
CA SER A 178 -0.54 4.76 40.69
C SER A 178 -0.39 3.88 41.93
N PHE A 179 0.40 2.81 41.84
CA PHE A 179 0.77 2.00 43.00
C PHE A 179 2.25 1.59 42.94
N PHE A 180 3.15 2.57 42.93
CA PHE A 180 4.49 2.51 43.54
C PHE A 180 4.99 3.93 43.84
#